data_AF-A0A945BEB0-F1
#
_entry.id   AF-A0A945BEB0-F1
#
_cell.length_a   1.000
_cell.length_b   1.000
_cell.length_c   1.000
_cell.angle_alpha   90.00
_cell.angle_beta   90.00
_cell.angle_gamma   90.00
#
_symmetry.space_group_name_H-M   'P 1'
#
loop_
_entity.id
_entity.type
_entity.pdbx_description
1 polymer ?
#
loop_
_entity_poly.entity_id
_entity_poly.type
_entity_poly.pdbx_seq_one_letter_code
_entity_poly.pdbx_strand_id
1 'polypeptide(L)' 'MTTSATDKKHLRRLGHNLKPVVTIATKGLTDTVNAEIDRALNDHELIK' A
#
# COMPACT_ATOMS: atom_id res chain seq x y z
N MET A 1 -6.22 -2.88 13.60
CA MET A 1 -6.67 -1.77 12.72
C MET A 1 -6.28 -0.45 13.37
N THR A 2 -5.41 0.35 12.74
CA THR A 2 -5.05 1.69 13.24
C THR A 2 -6.25 2.63 13.09
N THR A 3 -7.02 2.81 14.15
CA THR A 3 -8.27 3.57 14.13
C THR A 3 -8.07 5.06 14.42
N SER A 4 -6.93 5.47 14.99
CA SER A 4 -6.67 6.87 15.28
C SER A 4 -6.34 7.69 14.03
N ALA A 5 -6.91 8.89 13.94
CA ALA A 5 -6.61 9.85 12.87
C ALA A 5 -5.14 10.29 12.87
N THR A 6 -4.49 10.30 14.05
CA THR A 6 -3.06 10.60 14.20
C THR A 6 -2.20 9.58 13.48
N ASP A 7 -2.52 8.31 13.65
CA ASP A 7 -1.73 7.19 13.12
C ASP A 7 -1.86 7.14 11.60
N LYS A 8 -3.08 7.35 11.08
CA LYS A 8 -3.32 7.47 9.63
C LYS A 8 -2.53 8.63 9.01
N LYS A 9 -2.46 9.79 9.69
CA LYS A 9 -1.67 10.95 9.21
C LYS A 9 -0.17 10.63 9.23
N HIS A 10 0.29 9.95 10.28
CA HIS A 10 1.68 9.53 10.42
C HIS A 10 2.09 8.55 9.31
N LEU A 11 1.33 7.46 9.13
CA LEU A 11 1.57 6.45 8.09
C LEU A 11 1.49 7.07 6.68
N ARG A 12 0.56 7.99 6.42
CA ARG A 12 0.48 8.69 5.13
C ARG A 12 1.73 9.53 4.85
N ARG A 13 2.29 10.19 5.87
CA ARG A 13 3.54 10.94 5.74
C ARG A 13 4.71 10.02 5.43
N LEU A 14 4.80 8.86 6.10
CA LEU A 14 5.82 7.85 5.80
C LEU A 14 5.68 7.33 4.36
N GLY A 15 4.47 6.96 3.95
CA GLY A 15 4.17 6.45 2.61
C GLY A 15 4.50 7.43 1.48
N HIS A 16 4.42 8.75 1.71
CA HIS A 16 4.74 9.74 0.67
C HIS A 16 6.19 9.61 0.16
N ASN A 17 7.11 9.27 1.05
CA ASN A 17 8.54 9.13 0.74
C ASN A 17 8.89 7.76 0.13
N LEU A 18 7.99 6.79 0.17
CA LEU A 18 8.22 5.48 -0.43
C LEU A 18 8.18 5.59 -1.96
N LYS A 19 8.87 4.65 -2.61
CA LYS A 19 8.72 4.42 -4.05
C LYS A 19 7.54 3.47 -4.26
N PRO A 20 6.68 3.69 -5.26
CA PRO A 20 5.60 2.76 -5.54
C PRO A 20 6.15 1.36 -5.83
N VAL A 21 5.59 0.34 -5.17
CA VAL A 21 6.01 -1.06 -5.33
C VAL A 21 5.00 -1.87 -6.14
N VAL A 22 3.74 -1.43 -6.18
CA VAL A 22 2.70 -2.00 -7.03
C VAL A 22 2.07 -0.87 -7.86
N THR A 23 1.81 -1.11 -9.15
CA THR A 23 1.18 -0.13 -10.05
C THR A 23 -0.01 -0.77 -10.76
N ILE A 24 -1.17 -0.10 -10.68
CA ILE A 24 -2.40 -0.54 -11.35
C ILE A 24 -2.43 0.07 -12.75
N ALA A 25 -2.44 -0.79 -13.78
CA ALA A 25 -2.53 -0.38 -15.18
C ALA A 25 -4.00 -0.32 -15.66
N THR A 26 -4.21 -0.20 -16.97
CA THR A 26 -5.53 0.02 -17.59
C THR A 26 -6.59 -1.06 -17.31
N LYS A 27 -6.16 -2.29 -16.99
CA LYS A 27 -7.07 -3.40 -16.64
C LYS A 27 -7.64 -3.30 -15.21
N GLY A 28 -7.24 -2.29 -14.44
CA GLY A 28 -7.74 -2.08 -13.08
C GLY A 28 -7.23 -3.14 -12.10
N LEU A 29 -7.99 -3.31 -11.02
CA LEU A 29 -7.68 -4.25 -9.95
C LEU A 29 -8.05 -5.68 -10.36
N THR A 30 -7.05 -6.45 -10.81
CA THR A 30 -7.22 -7.87 -11.15
C THR A 30 -6.77 -8.76 -9.99
N ASP A 31 -7.12 -10.04 -10.02
CA ASP A 31 -6.70 -11.00 -9.00
C ASP A 31 -5.17 -11.09 -8.85
N THR A 32 -4.43 -10.96 -9.96
CA THR A 32 -2.97 -10.89 -9.94
C THR A 32 -2.46 -9.65 -9.22
N VAL A 33 -3.11 -8.49 -9.41
CA VAL A 33 -2.75 -7.26 -8.72
C VAL A 33 -3.09 -7.37 -7.22
N ASN A 34 -4.21 -7.98 -6.86
CA ASN A 34 -4.54 -8.23 -5.45
C ASN A 34 -3.50 -9.13 -4.77
N ALA A 35 -3.12 -10.24 -5.41
CA ALA A 35 -2.08 -11.13 -4.88
C ALA A 35 -0.72 -10.41 -4.72
N GLU A 36 -0.40 -9.50 -5.63
CA GLU A 36 0.80 -8.67 -5.56
C GLU A 36 0.75 -7.67 -4.39
N ILE A 37 -0.39 -7.01 -4.18
CA ILE A 37 -0.63 -6.10 -3.05
C ILE A 37 -0.46 -6.84 -1.73
N ASP A 38 -1.06 -8.03 -1.60
CA ASP A 38 -0.97 -8.84 -0.38
C ASP A 38 0.46 -9.28 -0.09
N ARG A 39 1.21 -9.74 -1.12
CA ARG A 39 2.63 -10.08 -0.95
C ARG A 39 3.45 -8.86 -0.52
N ALA A 40 3.31 -7.75 -1.23
CA ALA A 40 4.06 -6.53 -0.92
C ALA A 40 3.74 -5.99 0.48
N LEU A 41 2.49 -6.08 0.91
CA LEU A 41 2.08 -5.67 2.25
C LEU A 41 2.66 -6.58 3.34
N ASN A 42 2.72 -7.89 3.10
CA ASN A 42 3.37 -8.84 4.02
C ASN A 42 4.88 -8.60 4.15
N ASP A 43 5.55 -8.24 3.06
CA ASP A 43 7.00 -8.03 3.05
C ASP A 43 7.42 -6.67 3.63
N HIS A 44 6.58 -5.64 3.47
CA HIS A 44 6.97 -4.25 3.75
C HIS A 44 6.15 -3.55 4.85
N GLU A 45 5.03 -4.12 5.30
CA GLU A 45 4.09 -3.58 6.30
C GLU A 45 3.41 -2.24 5.93
N LEU A 46 4.04 -1.42 5.08
CA LEU A 46 3.56 -0.17 4.51
C LEU A 46 4.04 -0.06 3.05
N ILE A 47 3.10 0.08 2.12
CA ILE A 47 3.38 0.16 0.68
C ILE A 47 2.87 1.47 0.07
N LYS A 48 3.43 1.84 -1.08
CA LYS A 48 2.96 2.92 -1.96
C LYS A 48 2.62 2.37 -3.34
#